data_AF-A0A950RHT0-F1
#
_entry.id   AF-A0A950RHT0-F1
#
_cell.length_a   1.000
_cell.length_b   1.000
_cell.length_c   1.000
_cell.angle_alpha   90.00
_cell.angle_beta   90.00
_cell.angle_gamma   90.00
#
_symmetry.space_group_name_H-M   'P 1'
#
loop_
_entity.id
_entity.type
_entity.pdbx_description
1 polymer ?
#
loop_
_entity_poly.entity_id
_entity_poly.type
_entity_poly.pdbx_seq_one_letter_code
_entity_poly.pdbx_strand_id
1 'polypeptide(L)'
;MEPVSSPDPRPNRRPARIARTTLNANPRTASGSKNRPPKKPRRHSPKRPPLPPEPVTDPVESAQAAGLRYVNDQGPGIRRVRAGKGFRYLGPEDKPIRQPDELARIKSLAIPPAWTEVWICPRPHGHLQATGRDARGRKQYRYHPRWREVRDESKYGRMIAFAQALPRIRARTEQDLALPGLPRPKVLATIVRLLEKTLIRVGNEEYARQNHS
;
A
#
# COMPACT_ATOMS: atom_id res chain seq x y z
N MET A 1 55.49 -17.99 3.77
CA MET A 1 55.49 -19.03 4.82
C MET A 1 54.11 -19.04 5.44
N GLU A 2 53.26 -19.97 5.01
CA GLU A 2 51.96 -20.27 5.62
C GLU A 2 52.09 -21.47 6.56
N PRO A 3 51.11 -21.67 7.46
CA PRO A 3 50.69 -23.02 7.75
C PRO A 3 49.18 -23.22 7.55
N VAL A 4 48.91 -24.19 6.67
CA VAL A 4 47.69 -24.98 6.51
C VAL A 4 47.62 -26.01 7.65
N SER A 5 46.44 -26.24 8.25
CA SER A 5 45.77 -27.56 8.19
C SER A 5 44.47 -27.61 9.00
N SER A 6 43.46 -28.15 8.33
CA SER A 6 42.08 -28.46 8.73
C SER A 6 42.01 -29.99 9.10
N PRO A 7 40.86 -30.71 9.13
CA PRO A 7 39.77 -30.74 10.14
C PRO A 7 39.28 -32.17 10.58
N ASP A 8 38.38 -32.21 11.60
CA ASP A 8 37.26 -33.17 11.92
C ASP A 8 37.53 -34.71 12.08
N PRO A 9 36.58 -35.61 12.48
CA PRO A 9 35.27 -35.52 13.18
C PRO A 9 35.04 -36.57 14.34
N ARG A 10 33.83 -36.52 14.97
CA ARG A 10 33.26 -37.42 16.03
C ARG A 10 33.00 -38.87 15.54
N PRO A 11 32.66 -39.90 16.39
CA PRO A 11 31.27 -40.09 16.91
C PRO A 11 31.02 -40.93 18.21
N ASN A 12 29.88 -40.64 18.86
CA ASN A 12 28.79 -41.51 19.40
C ASN A 12 29.04 -42.88 20.11
N ARG A 13 28.46 -43.09 21.31
CA ARG A 13 27.96 -44.40 21.80
C ARG A 13 26.79 -44.30 22.80
N ARG A 14 25.68 -44.99 22.49
CA ARG A 14 24.67 -45.55 23.44
C ARG A 14 25.09 -46.97 23.85
N PRO A 15 24.43 -47.60 24.86
CA PRO A 15 23.39 -48.61 24.56
C PRO A 15 22.21 -48.64 25.57
N ALA A 16 20.96 -48.95 25.14
CA ALA A 16 20.15 -50.20 25.28
C ALA A 16 19.53 -50.47 26.68
N ARG A 17 18.43 -51.21 26.91
CA ARG A 17 17.08 -51.51 26.33
C ARG A 17 16.46 -52.55 27.32
N ILE A 18 15.12 -52.74 27.27
CA ILE A 18 14.30 -53.95 27.68
C ILE A 18 13.54 -53.75 29.03
N ALA A 19 12.26 -54.11 29.25
CA ALA A 19 11.06 -54.39 28.45
C ALA A 19 9.84 -54.69 29.39
N ARG A 20 8.60 -54.44 28.88
CA ARG A 20 7.30 -55.13 29.15
C ARG A 20 6.69 -55.07 30.59
N THR A 21 5.38 -55.13 30.88
CA THR A 21 4.07 -55.07 30.18
C THR A 21 2.96 -55.17 31.28
N THR A 22 1.79 -54.54 31.05
CA THR A 22 0.45 -54.70 31.73
C THR A 22 0.35 -54.27 33.21
N LEU A 23 -0.76 -53.74 33.76
CA LEU A 23 -2.17 -54.07 33.58
C LEU A 23 -3.07 -52.89 34.05
N ASN A 24 -4.28 -52.87 33.50
CA ASN A 24 -5.37 -51.92 33.66
C ASN A 24 -6.13 -52.14 34.98
N ALA A 25 -6.46 -51.11 35.76
CA ALA A 25 -7.66 -51.06 36.63
C ALA A 25 -7.79 -49.73 37.38
N ASN A 26 -8.96 -49.12 37.25
CA ASN A 26 -9.44 -47.97 38.03
C ASN A 26 -10.26 -48.49 39.22
N PRO A 27 -10.18 -47.85 40.40
CA PRO A 27 -11.41 -47.66 41.17
C PRO A 27 -11.55 -46.23 41.72
N ARG A 28 -12.78 -45.73 41.61
CA ARG A 28 -13.27 -44.55 42.31
C ARG A 28 -13.19 -44.79 43.83
N THR A 29 -12.79 -43.78 44.60
CA THR A 29 -13.61 -43.05 45.60
C THR A 29 -12.74 -42.31 46.64
N ALA A 30 -13.35 -41.31 47.27
CA ALA A 30 -12.98 -40.62 48.52
C ALA A 30 -12.08 -39.36 48.43
N SER A 31 -12.79 -38.23 48.38
CA SER A 31 -12.72 -37.10 49.33
C SER A 31 -11.33 -36.66 49.83
N GLY A 32 -10.90 -35.47 49.37
CA GLY A 32 -9.77 -34.73 49.93
C GLY A 32 -9.87 -33.25 49.57
N SER A 33 -10.45 -32.47 50.49
CA SER A 33 -10.57 -31.01 50.45
C SER A 33 -9.25 -30.32 50.10
N LYS A 34 -9.23 -29.52 49.03
CA LYS A 34 -8.20 -28.49 48.80
C LYS A 34 -8.87 -27.18 48.43
N ASN A 35 -8.88 -26.27 49.40
CA ASN A 35 -9.25 -24.86 49.25
C ASN A 35 -8.54 -24.24 48.03
N ARG A 36 -9.32 -23.79 47.04
CA ARG A 36 -8.87 -23.00 45.90
C ARG A 36 -9.33 -21.55 46.13
N PRO A 37 -8.45 -20.54 46.05
CA PRO A 37 -8.87 -19.15 46.25
C PRO A 37 -9.82 -18.71 45.11
N PRO A 38 -10.74 -17.77 45.36
CA PRO A 38 -11.71 -17.34 44.35
C PRO A 38 -11.00 -16.68 43.16
N LYS A 39 -11.34 -17.11 41.95
CA LYS A 39 -10.89 -16.49 40.70
C LYS A 39 -11.42 -15.06 40.65
N LYS A 40 -10.53 -14.07 40.54
CA LYS A 40 -10.87 -12.66 40.29
C LYS A 40 -11.80 -12.56 39.06
N PRO A 41 -12.85 -11.71 39.09
CA PRO A 41 -13.73 -11.54 37.95
C PRO A 41 -12.92 -11.02 36.76
N ARG A 42 -13.06 -11.68 35.61
CA ARG A 42 -12.48 -11.24 34.33
C ARG A 42 -13.02 -9.83 34.04
N ARG A 43 -12.14 -8.82 34.11
CA ARG A 43 -12.45 -7.49 33.58
C ARG A 43 -12.87 -7.65 32.13
N HIS A 44 -14.11 -7.32 31.82
CA HIS A 44 -14.55 -7.14 30.44
C HIS A 44 -13.73 -5.99 29.87
N SER A 45 -12.77 -6.31 29.02
CA SER A 45 -12.20 -5.31 28.12
C SER A 45 -13.36 -4.70 27.33
N PRO A 46 -13.53 -3.37 27.29
CA PRO A 46 -14.56 -2.78 26.47
C PRO A 46 -14.33 -3.23 25.03
N LYS A 47 -15.36 -3.82 24.41
CA LYS A 47 -15.33 -4.16 22.98
C LYS A 47 -14.95 -2.88 22.25
N ARG A 48 -13.85 -2.94 21.50
CA ARG A 48 -13.42 -1.87 20.59
C ARG A 48 -14.64 -1.49 19.76
N PRO A 49 -15.06 -0.21 19.71
CA PRO A 49 -16.18 0.18 18.87
C PRO A 49 -15.89 -0.29 17.44
N PRO A 50 -16.90 -0.79 16.70
CA PRO A 50 -16.71 -1.17 15.32
C PRO A 50 -16.13 0.04 14.58
N LEU A 51 -15.03 -0.20 13.86
CA LEU A 51 -14.44 0.82 13.03
C LEU A 51 -15.51 1.31 12.04
N PRO A 52 -15.60 2.63 11.76
CA PRO A 52 -16.46 3.12 10.69
C PRO A 52 -16.13 2.37 9.39
N PRO A 53 -17.10 2.16 8.49
CA PRO A 53 -16.86 1.46 7.24
C PRO A 53 -15.66 2.09 6.52
N GLU A 54 -14.65 1.27 6.24
CA GLU A 54 -13.42 1.70 5.59
C GLU A 54 -13.80 2.40 4.27
N PRO A 55 -13.33 3.63 4.02
CA PRO A 55 -13.58 4.29 2.75
C PRO A 55 -13.00 3.43 1.63
N VAL A 56 -13.75 3.24 0.54
CA VAL A 56 -13.38 2.43 -0.64
C VAL A 56 -11.94 2.77 -1.05
N THR A 57 -11.01 1.91 -0.65
CA THR A 57 -9.57 2.19 -0.71
C THR A 57 -8.91 1.44 -1.85
N ASP A 58 -9.56 0.40 -2.37
CA ASP A 58 -9.11 -0.34 -3.53
C ASP A 58 -9.35 0.50 -4.81
N PRO A 59 -8.27 0.86 -5.55
CA PRO A 59 -8.39 1.49 -6.86
C PRO A 59 -9.30 0.72 -7.83
N VAL A 60 -9.41 -0.60 -7.67
CA VAL A 60 -10.28 -1.46 -8.47
C VAL A 60 -11.75 -1.21 -8.14
N GLU A 61 -12.12 -1.24 -6.85
CA GLU A 61 -13.49 -0.95 -6.40
C GLU A 61 -13.90 0.48 -6.73
N SER A 62 -12.97 1.44 -6.58
CA SER A 62 -13.21 2.84 -6.99
C SER A 62 -13.50 2.96 -8.48
N ALA A 63 -12.85 2.13 -9.32
CA ALA A 63 -13.07 2.16 -10.76
C ALA A 63 -14.45 1.58 -11.08
N GLN A 64 -14.79 0.45 -10.45
CA GLN A 64 -16.09 -0.19 -10.61
C GLN A 64 -17.24 0.71 -10.17
N ALA A 65 -17.11 1.39 -9.02
CA ALA A 65 -18.09 2.37 -8.54
C ALA A 65 -18.32 3.52 -9.53
N ALA A 66 -17.28 3.91 -10.28
CA ALA A 66 -17.38 4.91 -11.34
C ALA A 66 -17.96 4.35 -12.67
N GLY A 67 -18.32 3.07 -12.74
CA GLY A 67 -18.65 2.37 -13.98
C GLY A 67 -17.46 2.22 -14.93
N LEU A 68 -16.24 2.28 -14.41
CA LEU A 68 -14.98 2.21 -15.13
C LEU A 68 -14.26 0.89 -14.86
N ARG A 69 -13.35 0.51 -15.76
CA ARG A 69 -12.46 -0.63 -15.57
C ARG A 69 -11.10 -0.17 -15.05
N TYR A 70 -10.61 -0.90 -14.05
CA TYR A 70 -9.23 -0.77 -13.65
C TYR A 70 -8.31 -1.29 -14.77
N VAL A 71 -7.34 -0.48 -15.18
CA VAL A 71 -6.39 -0.77 -16.26
C VAL A 71 -5.02 -0.23 -15.88
N ASN A 72 -3.95 -0.95 -16.23
CA ASN A 72 -2.58 -0.46 -16.11
C ASN A 72 -1.97 -0.28 -17.50
N ASP A 73 -0.86 0.45 -17.57
CA ASP A 73 -0.16 0.75 -18.81
C ASP A 73 0.97 -0.23 -19.14
N GLN A 74 1.02 -1.38 -18.45
CA GLN A 74 2.00 -2.44 -18.70
C GLN A 74 1.50 -3.44 -19.76
N GLY A 75 0.19 -3.46 -20.01
CA GLY A 75 -0.42 -4.31 -21.03
C GLY A 75 -0.40 -3.68 -22.43
N PRO A 76 -0.78 -4.47 -23.46
CA PRO A 76 -0.89 -3.97 -24.83
C PRO A 76 -1.86 -2.80 -24.91
N GLY A 77 -1.43 -1.71 -25.55
CA GLY A 77 -2.23 -0.51 -25.73
C GLY A 77 -1.96 0.15 -27.07
N ILE A 78 -2.58 1.31 -27.24
CA ILE A 78 -2.43 2.11 -28.45
C ILE A 78 -1.17 2.96 -28.32
N ARG A 79 -0.24 2.82 -29.26
CA ARG A 79 1.01 3.58 -29.30
C ARG A 79 0.85 4.79 -30.21
N ARG A 80 1.40 5.93 -29.78
CA ARG A 80 1.52 7.13 -30.62
C ARG A 80 2.90 7.17 -31.28
N VAL A 81 2.92 7.23 -32.60
CA VAL A 81 4.15 7.27 -33.41
C VAL A 81 4.16 8.55 -34.24
N ARG A 82 5.33 9.20 -34.36
CA ARG A 82 5.48 10.41 -35.18
C ARG A 82 5.39 10.05 -36.66
N ALA A 83 4.65 10.84 -37.43
CA ALA A 83 4.48 10.64 -38.87
C ALA A 83 4.42 11.98 -39.60
N GLY A 84 5.52 12.38 -40.25
CA GLY A 84 5.64 13.68 -40.90
C GLY A 84 5.39 14.82 -39.90
N LYS A 85 4.43 15.69 -40.23
CA LYS A 85 4.02 16.83 -39.39
C LYS A 85 3.07 16.47 -38.24
N GLY A 86 2.65 15.20 -38.13
CA GLY A 86 1.66 14.77 -37.14
C GLY A 86 2.00 13.44 -36.47
N PHE A 87 0.94 12.74 -36.02
CA PHE A 87 1.04 11.46 -35.34
C PHE A 87 0.16 10.40 -36.02
N ARG A 88 0.63 9.15 -36.00
CA ARG A 88 -0.14 7.94 -36.29
C ARG A 88 -0.34 7.16 -35.00
N TYR A 89 -1.44 6.42 -34.93
CA TYR A 89 -1.79 5.59 -33.79
C TYR A 89 -1.78 4.12 -34.21
N LEU A 90 -1.04 3.30 -33.49
CA LEU A 90 -0.91 1.87 -33.73
C LEU A 90 -1.57 1.12 -32.57
N GLY A 91 -2.44 0.16 -32.87
CA GLY A 91 -3.06 -0.70 -31.86
C GLY A 91 -2.09 -1.72 -31.25
N PRO A 92 -2.60 -2.59 -30.36
CA PRO A 92 -1.84 -3.67 -29.69
C PRO A 92 -1.04 -4.60 -30.61
N GLU A 93 -1.49 -4.79 -31.85
CA GLU A 93 -0.86 -5.66 -32.86
C GLU A 93 -0.17 -4.85 -33.95
N ASP A 94 0.24 -3.61 -33.65
CA ASP A 94 0.83 -2.65 -34.60
C ASP A 94 -0.05 -2.29 -35.81
N LYS A 95 -1.33 -2.66 -35.74
CA LYS A 95 -2.34 -2.31 -36.74
C LYS A 95 -2.65 -0.81 -36.68
N PRO A 96 -2.59 -0.08 -37.82
CA PRO A 96 -2.94 1.33 -37.85
C PRO A 96 -4.40 1.56 -37.49
N ILE A 97 -4.65 2.47 -36.54
CA ILE A 97 -6.02 2.92 -36.21
C ILE A 97 -6.45 3.97 -37.22
N ARG A 98 -7.53 3.65 -37.95
CA ARG A 98 -8.12 4.53 -38.97
C ARG A 98 -9.57 4.91 -38.67
N GLN A 99 -10.19 4.27 -37.68
CA GLN A 99 -11.60 4.52 -37.37
C GLN A 99 -11.79 5.96 -36.86
N PRO A 100 -12.67 6.76 -37.49
CA PRO A 100 -12.86 8.17 -37.13
C PRO A 100 -13.22 8.37 -35.65
N ASP A 101 -14.09 7.54 -35.09
CA ASP A 101 -14.56 7.65 -33.71
C ASP A 101 -13.42 7.42 -32.71
N GLU A 102 -12.55 6.45 -32.98
CA GLU A 102 -11.41 6.18 -32.12
C GLU A 102 -10.35 7.29 -32.22
N LEU A 103 -10.12 7.83 -33.41
CA LEU A 103 -9.23 8.98 -33.58
C LEU A 103 -9.79 10.23 -32.90
N ALA A 104 -11.10 10.46 -32.94
CA ALA A 104 -11.76 11.56 -32.24
C ALA A 104 -11.61 11.41 -30.71
N ARG A 105 -11.82 10.20 -30.19
CA ARG A 105 -11.57 9.87 -28.77
C ARG A 105 -10.13 10.13 -28.37
N ILE A 106 -9.15 9.69 -29.16
CA ILE A 106 -7.73 9.91 -28.83
C ILE A 106 -7.40 11.41 -28.82
N LYS A 107 -7.93 12.17 -29.78
CA LYS A 107 -7.74 13.63 -29.83
C LYS A 107 -8.34 14.35 -28.61
N SER A 108 -9.52 13.91 -28.14
CA SER A 108 -10.16 14.53 -26.97
C SER A 108 -9.39 14.32 -25.65
N LEU A 109 -8.48 13.35 -25.59
CA LEU A 109 -7.57 13.17 -24.44
C LEU A 109 -6.55 14.30 -24.29
N ALA A 110 -6.37 15.16 -25.31
CA ALA A 110 -5.47 16.31 -25.30
C ALA A 110 -4.06 15.94 -24.79
N ILE A 111 -3.48 14.88 -25.36
CA ILE A 111 -2.15 14.39 -25.01
C ILE A 111 -1.11 15.34 -25.62
N PRO A 112 -0.30 16.05 -24.81
CA PRO A 112 0.64 17.04 -25.32
C PRO A 112 1.57 16.46 -26.38
N PRO A 113 1.89 17.20 -27.45
CA PRO A 113 2.75 16.71 -28.54
C PRO A 113 4.19 16.44 -28.08
N ALA A 114 4.65 17.12 -27.02
CA ALA A 114 5.98 16.93 -26.45
C ALA A 114 6.14 15.62 -25.66
N TRP A 115 5.05 14.89 -25.35
CA TRP A 115 5.17 13.63 -24.63
C TRP A 115 5.77 12.53 -25.49
N THR A 116 6.75 11.81 -24.94
CA THR A 116 7.36 10.61 -25.51
C THR A 116 6.82 9.35 -24.82
N GLU A 117 7.11 8.17 -25.38
CA GLU A 117 6.68 6.86 -24.82
C GLU A 117 5.18 6.81 -24.49
N VAL A 118 4.34 7.34 -25.40
CA VAL A 118 2.91 7.46 -25.14
C VAL A 118 2.20 6.12 -25.31
N TRP A 119 1.55 5.69 -24.23
CA TRP A 119 0.60 4.59 -24.20
C TRP A 119 -0.81 5.15 -24.03
N ILE A 120 -1.76 4.64 -24.81
CA ILE A 120 -3.16 5.05 -24.78
C ILE A 120 -4.03 3.80 -24.55
N CYS A 121 -4.98 3.90 -23.63
CA CYS A 121 -5.87 2.79 -23.32
C CYS A 121 -6.77 2.47 -24.54
N PRO A 122 -6.83 1.19 -24.96
CA PRO A 122 -7.71 0.77 -26.05
C PRO A 122 -9.19 0.81 -25.65
N ARG A 123 -9.49 0.80 -24.34
CA ARG A 123 -10.87 0.80 -23.83
C ARG A 123 -11.29 2.23 -23.46
N PRO A 124 -12.42 2.74 -23.97
CA PRO A 124 -12.94 4.07 -23.60
C PRO A 124 -13.34 4.21 -22.14
N HIS A 125 -13.65 3.08 -21.46
CA HIS A 125 -14.08 3.05 -20.07
C HIS A 125 -12.95 2.64 -19.11
N GLY A 126 -11.69 2.72 -19.54
CA GLY A 126 -10.55 2.51 -18.66
C GLY A 126 -10.31 3.72 -17.76
N HIS A 127 -10.14 3.52 -16.45
CA HIS A 127 -9.93 4.65 -15.53
C HIS A 127 -8.67 5.48 -15.88
N LEU A 128 -7.62 4.81 -16.35
CA LEU A 128 -6.42 5.40 -16.93
C LEU A 128 -6.56 5.41 -18.45
N GLN A 129 -6.54 6.61 -19.05
CA GLN A 129 -6.75 6.80 -20.49
C GLN A 129 -5.45 6.90 -21.28
N ALA A 130 -4.41 7.51 -20.73
CA ALA A 130 -3.11 7.56 -21.37
C ALA A 130 -1.98 7.78 -20.36
N THR A 131 -0.79 7.32 -20.70
CA THR A 131 0.46 7.67 -20.04
C THR A 131 1.50 8.10 -21.07
N GLY A 132 2.53 8.79 -20.61
CA GLY A 132 3.68 9.17 -21.42
C GLY A 132 4.73 9.84 -20.56
N ARG A 133 5.87 10.18 -21.15
CA ARG A 133 6.93 10.93 -20.49
C ARG A 133 6.93 12.37 -20.95
N ASP A 134 7.04 13.31 -20.03
CA ASP A 134 7.20 14.73 -20.36
C ASP A 134 8.63 15.05 -20.84
N ALA A 135 8.88 16.32 -21.16
CA ALA A 135 10.19 16.80 -21.61
C ALA A 135 11.32 16.60 -20.57
N ARG A 136 10.97 16.35 -19.30
CA ARG A 136 11.91 16.05 -18.21
C ARG A 136 11.98 14.55 -17.91
N GLY A 137 11.40 13.70 -18.76
CA GLY A 137 11.38 12.24 -18.60
C GLY A 137 10.40 11.73 -17.53
N ARG A 138 9.62 12.62 -16.90
CA ARG A 138 8.69 12.25 -15.82
C ARG A 138 7.45 11.61 -16.40
N LYS A 139 7.00 10.52 -15.77
CA LYS A 139 5.79 9.81 -16.20
C LYS A 139 4.55 10.63 -15.85
N GLN A 140 3.79 10.99 -16.87
CA GLN A 140 2.55 11.72 -16.80
C GLN A 140 1.35 10.82 -17.12
N TYR A 141 0.20 11.17 -16.56
CA TYR A 141 -1.04 10.37 -16.66
C TYR A 141 -2.20 11.25 -17.16
N ARG A 142 -3.10 10.62 -17.92
CA ARG A 142 -4.44 11.13 -18.25
C ARG A 142 -5.46 10.13 -17.75
N TYR A 143 -6.38 10.57 -16.90
CA TYR A 143 -7.46 9.74 -16.36
C TYR A 143 -8.78 10.05 -17.06
N HIS A 144 -9.69 9.08 -17.03
CA HIS A 144 -11.07 9.27 -17.44
C HIS A 144 -11.73 10.37 -16.57
N PRO A 145 -12.58 11.27 -17.12
CA PRO A 145 -13.23 12.33 -16.33
C PRO A 145 -13.96 11.81 -15.08
N ARG A 146 -14.80 10.78 -15.25
CA ARG A 146 -15.53 10.11 -14.15
C ARG A 146 -14.65 9.47 -13.07
N TRP A 147 -13.38 9.19 -13.36
CA TRP A 147 -12.45 8.68 -12.34
C TRP A 147 -12.17 9.74 -11.26
N ARG A 148 -12.16 11.02 -11.66
CA ARG A 148 -11.89 12.13 -10.76
C ARG A 148 -13.03 12.32 -9.75
N GLU A 149 -14.28 12.24 -10.21
CA GLU A 149 -15.50 12.35 -9.40
C GLU A 149 -15.50 11.34 -8.24
N VAL A 150 -15.31 10.05 -8.54
CA VAL A 150 -15.34 8.98 -7.52
C VAL A 150 -14.12 9.01 -6.60
N ARG A 151 -12.94 9.39 -7.13
CA ARG A 151 -11.76 9.56 -6.27
C ARG A 151 -11.92 10.73 -5.32
N ASP A 152 -12.53 11.83 -5.75
CA ASP A 152 -12.76 12.97 -4.87
C ASP A 152 -13.73 12.61 -3.75
N GLU A 153 -14.79 11.85 -4.02
CA GLU A 153 -15.67 11.28 -2.99
C GLU A 153 -14.91 10.38 -1.99
N SER A 154 -14.05 9.48 -2.48
CA SER A 154 -13.24 8.61 -1.61
C SER A 154 -12.25 9.38 -0.70
N LYS A 155 -11.80 10.58 -1.12
CA LYS A 155 -10.93 11.44 -0.30
C LYS A 155 -11.67 12.01 0.90
N TYR A 156 -12.93 12.41 0.74
CA TYR A 156 -13.72 12.97 1.85
C TYR A 156 -13.94 11.94 2.96
N GLY A 157 -14.20 10.68 2.60
CA GLY A 157 -14.32 9.59 3.59
C GLY A 157 -13.06 9.42 4.43
N ARG A 158 -11.87 9.44 3.81
CA ARG A 158 -10.58 9.37 4.54
C ARG A 158 -10.35 10.58 5.44
N MET A 159 -10.79 11.76 5.02
CA MET A 159 -10.67 12.97 5.83
C MET A 159 -11.49 12.88 7.12
N ILE A 160 -12.68 12.28 7.07
CA ILE A 160 -13.51 12.04 8.26
C ILE A 160 -12.81 11.06 9.21
N ALA A 161 -12.34 9.93 8.70
CA ALA A 161 -11.61 8.94 9.50
C ALA A 161 -10.34 9.54 10.14
N PHE A 162 -9.61 10.37 9.39
CA PHE A 162 -8.46 11.10 9.91
C PHE A 162 -8.86 12.11 11.00
N ALA A 163 -9.93 12.88 10.79
CA ALA A 163 -10.44 13.84 11.78
C ALA A 163 -10.83 13.15 13.10
N GLN A 164 -11.43 11.96 13.03
CA GLN A 164 -11.74 11.15 14.21
C GLN A 164 -10.48 10.64 14.93
N ALA A 165 -9.38 10.43 14.21
CA ALA A 165 -8.10 10.02 14.79
C ALA A 165 -7.30 11.18 15.41
N LEU A 166 -7.55 12.43 14.99
CA LEU A 166 -6.80 13.62 15.43
C LEU A 166 -6.66 13.77 16.95
N PRO A 167 -7.71 13.61 17.78
CA PRO A 167 -7.57 13.73 19.23
C PRO A 167 -6.55 12.75 19.82
N ARG A 168 -6.51 11.52 19.31
CA ARG A 168 -5.57 10.48 19.76
C ARG A 168 -4.15 10.79 19.31
N ILE A 169 -3.97 11.30 18.09
CA ILE A 169 -2.67 11.73 17.57
C ILE A 169 -2.13 12.87 18.44
N ARG A 170 -2.94 13.91 18.69
CA ARG A 170 -2.54 15.06 19.51
C ARG A 170 -2.15 14.67 20.93
N ALA A 171 -2.96 13.85 21.59
CA ALA A 171 -2.66 13.37 22.94
C ALA A 171 -1.32 12.61 23.00
N ARG A 172 -1.05 11.77 21.99
CA ARG A 172 0.22 11.03 21.91
C ARG A 172 1.40 11.96 21.64
N THR A 173 1.25 12.91 20.71
CA THR A 173 2.27 13.92 20.40
C THR A 173 2.64 14.73 21.65
N GLU A 174 1.66 15.15 22.45
CA GLU A 174 1.90 15.89 23.69
C GLU A 174 2.66 15.05 24.74
N GLN A 175 2.27 13.79 24.91
CA GLN A 175 2.99 12.86 25.80
C GLN A 175 4.45 12.68 25.38
N ASP A 176 4.70 12.45 24.09
CA ASP A 176 6.06 12.20 23.58
C ASP A 176 6.91 13.49 23.61
N LEU A 177 6.32 14.68 23.45
CA LEU A 177 7.02 15.97 23.58
C LEU A 177 7.49 16.25 25.02
N ALA A 178 6.76 15.76 26.02
CA ALA A 178 7.08 15.96 27.43
C ALA A 178 8.27 15.08 27.93
N LEU A 179 8.75 14.13 27.13
CA LEU A 179 9.86 13.26 27.52
C LEU A 179 11.16 14.04 27.78
N PRO A 180 11.97 13.66 28.78
CA PRO A 180 13.29 14.27 29.00
C PRO A 180 14.27 13.91 27.88
N GLY A 181 15.23 14.79 27.62
CA GLY A 181 16.24 14.60 26.56
C GLY A 181 15.65 14.68 25.15
N LEU A 182 16.27 13.95 24.21
CA LEU A 182 15.89 13.86 22.79
C LEU A 182 15.71 12.40 22.31
N PRO A 183 14.84 11.60 22.95
CA PRO A 183 14.58 10.25 22.48
C PRO A 183 13.81 10.28 21.16
N ARG A 184 13.95 9.22 20.35
CA ARG A 184 13.30 9.10 19.03
C ARG A 184 11.80 9.48 19.03
N PRO A 185 10.96 9.06 20.00
CA PRO A 185 9.55 9.45 20.04
C PRO A 185 9.35 10.97 20.12
N LYS A 186 10.18 11.68 20.89
CA LYS A 186 10.12 13.14 21.01
C LYS A 186 10.48 13.83 19.71
N VAL A 187 11.51 13.35 19.02
CA VAL A 187 11.89 13.87 17.69
C VAL A 187 10.74 13.69 16.69
N LEU A 188 10.13 12.51 16.64
CA LEU A 188 8.96 12.25 15.79
C LEU A 188 7.77 13.13 16.15
N ALA A 189 7.48 13.30 17.43
CA ALA A 189 6.41 14.17 17.90
C ALA A 189 6.65 15.65 17.52
N THR A 190 7.90 16.12 17.57
CA THR A 190 8.28 17.44 17.07
C THR A 190 8.02 17.57 15.57
N ILE A 191 8.41 16.58 14.77
CA ILE A 191 8.14 16.57 13.32
C ILE A 191 6.63 16.63 13.05
N VAL A 192 5.83 15.79 13.72
CA VAL A 192 4.37 15.80 13.59
C VAL A 192 3.78 17.16 13.96
N ARG A 193 4.26 17.77 15.05
CA ARG A 193 3.81 19.11 15.48
C ARG A 193 4.18 20.19 14.46
N LEU A 194 5.37 20.11 13.87
CA LEU A 194 5.78 21.03 12.79
C LEU A 194 4.86 20.88 11.59
N LEU A 195 4.61 19.66 11.12
CA LEU A 195 3.68 19.40 10.01
C LEU A 195 2.28 19.96 10.30
N GLU A 196 1.77 19.81 11.53
CA GLU A 196 0.47 20.37 11.94
C GLU A 196 0.45 21.90 11.94
N LYS A 197 1.52 22.55 12.41
CA LYS A 197 1.55 24.01 12.61
C LYS A 197 1.94 24.80 11.37
N THR A 198 2.83 24.25 10.54
CA THR A 198 3.40 24.97 9.39
C THR A 198 2.82 24.49 8.07
N LEU A 199 2.12 23.35 8.04
CA LEU A 199 1.56 22.73 6.84
C LEU A 199 2.62 22.43 5.77
N ILE A 200 3.89 22.35 6.17
CA ILE A 200 5.00 22.01 5.28
C ILE A 200 4.83 20.58 4.76
N ARG A 201 5.29 20.34 3.54
CA ARG A 201 5.35 19.00 2.98
C ARG A 201 6.53 18.25 3.57
N VAL A 202 6.35 16.95 3.78
CA VAL A 202 7.49 16.06 3.99
C VAL A 202 8.26 16.02 2.68
N GLY A 203 9.52 16.48 2.71
CA GLY A 203 10.41 16.46 1.55
C GLY A 203 10.74 15.03 1.10
N ASN A 204 11.10 14.87 -0.16
CA ASN A 204 11.67 13.64 -0.71
C ASN A 204 13.10 13.95 -1.17
N GLU A 205 14.08 13.26 -0.60
CA GLU A 205 15.51 13.44 -0.90
C GLU A 205 15.85 13.24 -2.39
N GLU A 206 15.09 12.40 -3.10
CA GLU A 206 15.24 12.20 -4.55
C GLU A 206 14.76 13.43 -5.33
N TYR A 207 13.70 14.08 -4.84
CA TYR A 207 13.12 15.27 -5.45
C TYR A 207 13.96 16.53 -5.18
N ALA A 208 14.54 16.63 -3.98
CA ALA A 208 15.43 17.71 -3.56
C ALA A 208 16.71 17.78 -4.40
N ARG A 209 17.35 16.62 -4.65
CA ARG A 209 18.56 16.53 -5.50
C ARG A 209 18.34 16.94 -6.95
N GLN A 210 17.16 16.64 -7.51
CA GLN A 210 16.86 16.91 -8.92
C GLN A 210 16.33 18.33 -9.18
N ASN A 211 15.83 19.03 -8.16
CA ASN A 211 15.16 20.33 -8.32
C ASN A 211 15.73 21.45 -7.43
N HIS A 212 16.85 21.22 -6.73
CA HIS A 212 17.49 22.20 -5.83
C HIS A 212 16.52 22.84 -4.83
N SER A 213 15.61 22.04 -4.27
CA SER A 213 14.55 22.49 -3.34
C SER A 213 14.65 21.76 -2.01
#